data_AF-A0A3P8YP41-F1
#
_entry.id   AF-A0A3P8YP41-F1
#
_cell.length_a   1.000
_cell.length_b   1.000
_cell.length_c   1.000
_cell.angle_alpha   90.00
_cell.angle_beta   90.00
_cell.angle_gamma   90.00
#
_symmetry.space_group_name_H-M   'P 1'
#
loop_
_entity.id
_entity.type
_entity.pdbx_description
1 polymer ?
#
loop_
_entity_poly.entity_id
_entity_poly.type
_entity_poly.pdbx_seq_one_letter_code
_entity_poly.pdbx_strand_id
1 'polypeptide(L)'
;MFLQLLFLVSCGQAKLTTCYNTEKEQKKMAKAGFIHTPTENSPDIAMCFFCLKELEGWEPEDDPEKEHKSHSPSCNFICLKKGVTDLTVEDFIKLQKEKQKFHIKKAGKEDITKFEEAAKRTRVEIIKTAKDEE
;
A
#
# COMPACT_ATOMS: atom_id res chain seq x y z
N MET A 1 12.83 14.80 9.23
CA MET A 1 12.51 13.95 8.06
C MET A 1 13.71 13.37 7.33
N PHE A 2 14.95 13.83 7.57
CA PHE A 2 16.16 13.22 6.98
C PHE A 2 16.81 12.11 7.83
N LEU A 3 16.23 11.77 8.98
CA LEU A 3 16.80 10.78 9.92
C LEU A 3 16.17 9.39 9.84
N GLN A 4 15.24 9.15 8.90
CA GLN A 4 14.66 7.81 8.69
C GLN A 4 15.43 6.99 7.65
N LEU A 5 16.49 7.57 7.05
CA LEU A 5 17.33 6.90 6.05
C LEU A 5 18.53 6.13 6.67
N LEU A 6 18.75 6.23 7.99
CA LEU A 6 19.91 5.63 8.68
C LEU A 6 19.58 4.36 9.48
N PHE A 7 18.32 3.95 9.58
CA PHE A 7 17.93 2.76 10.34
C PHE A 7 18.04 1.44 9.57
N LEU A 8 18.44 1.48 8.29
CA LEU A 8 18.52 0.28 7.44
C LEU A 8 19.94 -0.32 7.33
N VAL A 9 20.86 0.00 8.25
CA VAL A 9 22.24 -0.51 8.20
C VAL A 9 22.55 -1.56 9.30
N SER A 10 21.63 -1.83 10.23
CA SER A 10 21.90 -2.79 11.34
C SER A 10 20.95 -3.98 11.46
N CYS A 11 19.96 -4.13 10.59
CA CYS A 11 19.19 -5.38 10.52
C CYS A 11 19.74 -6.22 9.35
N GLY A 12 20.65 -7.14 9.68
CA GLY A 12 21.33 -8.01 8.72
C GLY A 12 20.38 -8.70 7.75
N GLN A 13 20.68 -8.55 6.46
CA GLN A 13 20.33 -9.47 5.38
C GLN A 13 18.87 -9.97 5.29
N ALA A 14 17.89 -9.07 5.30
CA ALA A 14 16.65 -9.33 4.56
C ALA A 14 16.81 -8.76 3.14
N LYS A 15 17.67 -9.41 2.34
CA LYS A 15 17.69 -9.15 0.88
C LYS A 15 16.33 -9.57 0.31
N LEU A 16 15.95 -8.98 -0.81
CA LEU A 16 14.82 -9.38 -1.69
C LEU A 16 14.95 -10.83 -2.21
N THR A 17 15.24 -11.83 -1.37
CA THR A 17 15.81 -13.13 -1.77
C THR A 17 14.82 -14.29 -1.81
N THR A 18 13.53 -14.05 -2.01
CA THR A 18 12.61 -15.17 -2.28
C THR A 18 12.09 -15.21 -3.72
N CYS A 19 12.05 -14.09 -4.46
CA CYS A 19 11.47 -14.07 -5.82
C CYS A 19 12.22 -13.20 -6.86
N TYR A 20 13.03 -12.21 -6.45
CA TYR A 20 13.67 -11.24 -7.37
C TYR A 20 15.18 -11.23 -7.22
N ASN A 21 15.79 -12.27 -7.78
CA ASN A 21 17.20 -12.59 -7.59
C ASN A 21 18.12 -11.73 -8.48
N THR A 22 17.57 -10.94 -9.40
CA THR A 22 18.36 -10.08 -10.30
C THR A 22 18.11 -8.58 -10.08
N GLU A 23 19.17 -7.77 -10.22
CA GLU A 23 19.09 -6.30 -10.19
C GLU A 23 18.08 -5.77 -11.23
N LYS A 24 17.93 -6.48 -12.35
CA LYS A 24 16.99 -6.13 -13.43
C LYS A 24 15.54 -6.21 -12.98
N GLU A 25 15.16 -7.27 -12.27
CA GLU A 25 13.79 -7.44 -11.75
C GLU A 25 13.48 -6.40 -10.68
N GLN A 26 14.43 -6.16 -9.77
CA GLN A 26 14.30 -5.14 -8.73
C GLN A 26 14.06 -3.74 -9.34
N LYS A 27 14.76 -3.40 -10.43
CA LYS A 27 14.53 -2.16 -11.17
C LYS A 27 13.15 -2.10 -11.82
N LYS A 28 12.61 -3.21 -12.32
CA LYS A 28 11.24 -3.26 -12.87
C LYS A 28 10.20 -3.01 -11.76
N MET A 29 10.34 -3.66 -10.61
CA MET A 29 9.48 -3.46 -9.44
C MET A 29 9.47 -1.99 -9.00
N ALA A 30 10.65 -1.40 -8.83
CA ALA A 30 10.78 0.01 -8.45
C ALA A 30 10.18 0.95 -9.50
N LYS A 31 10.38 0.67 -10.81
CA LYS A 31 9.80 1.45 -11.91
C LYS A 31 8.27 1.38 -11.92
N ALA A 32 7.69 0.23 -11.59
CA ALA A 32 6.24 0.08 -11.41
C ALA A 32 5.72 0.71 -10.11
N GLY A 33 6.60 1.26 -9.26
CA GLY A 33 6.25 1.98 -8.05
C GLY A 33 6.14 1.10 -6.81
N PHE A 34 6.66 -0.13 -6.84
CA PHE A 34 6.65 -1.04 -5.70
C PHE A 34 7.85 -0.84 -4.78
N ILE A 35 7.60 -0.93 -3.48
CA ILE A 35 8.57 -1.02 -2.41
C ILE A 35 8.37 -2.38 -1.73
N HIS A 36 9.46 -3.08 -1.43
CA HIS A 36 9.39 -4.36 -0.71
C HIS A 36 9.04 -4.11 0.76
N THR A 37 7.96 -4.74 1.23
CA THR A 37 7.44 -4.59 2.59
C THR A 37 7.09 -5.96 3.17
N PRO A 38 8.09 -6.82 3.42
CA PRO A 38 7.88 -8.19 3.84
C PRO A 38 7.26 -8.27 5.23
N THR A 39 6.50 -9.33 5.47
CA THR A 39 6.07 -9.75 6.80
C THR A 39 6.62 -11.14 7.10
N GLU A 40 6.55 -11.60 8.36
CA GLU A 40 7.02 -12.95 8.72
C GLU A 40 6.31 -14.07 7.93
N ASN A 41 5.01 -13.87 7.61
CA ASN A 41 4.20 -14.87 6.92
C ASN A 41 4.20 -14.71 5.39
N SER A 42 4.58 -13.53 4.89
CA SER A 42 4.59 -13.22 3.45
C SER A 42 5.87 -12.45 3.10
N PRO A 43 6.95 -13.15 2.74
CA PRO A 43 8.28 -12.57 2.56
C PRO A 43 8.44 -11.77 1.25
N ASP A 44 7.49 -11.88 0.32
CA ASP A 44 7.55 -11.27 -1.01
C ASP A 44 6.54 -10.13 -1.21
N ILE A 45 5.84 -9.69 -0.16
CA ILE A 45 4.93 -8.56 -0.25
C ILE A 45 5.65 -7.33 -0.81
N ALA A 46 5.04 -6.76 -1.84
CA ALA A 46 5.42 -5.50 -2.43
C ALA A 46 4.24 -4.53 -2.40
N MET A 47 4.47 -3.33 -1.89
CA MET A 47 3.46 -2.28 -1.77
C MET A 47 3.77 -1.10 -2.70
N CYS A 48 2.76 -0.61 -3.43
CA CYS A 48 2.92 0.61 -4.18
C CYS A 48 3.09 1.83 -3.25
N PHE A 49 4.14 2.64 -3.44
CA PHE A 49 4.38 3.83 -2.60
C PHE A 49 3.32 4.95 -2.73
N PHE A 50 2.48 4.87 -3.77
CA PHE A 50 1.48 5.87 -4.10
C PHE A 50 0.07 5.45 -3.68
N CYS A 51 -0.44 4.35 -4.24
CA CYS A 51 -1.80 3.88 -3.95
C CYS A 51 -1.86 2.90 -2.77
N LEU A 52 -0.73 2.51 -2.20
CA LEU A 52 -0.61 1.57 -1.08
C LEU A 52 -1.25 0.20 -1.35
N LYS A 53 -1.40 -0.17 -2.63
CA LYS A 53 -1.83 -1.53 -3.00
C LYS A 53 -0.68 -2.49 -2.74
N GLU A 54 -0.93 -3.47 -1.89
CA GLU A 54 -0.06 -4.61 -1.62
C GLU A 54 -0.38 -5.75 -2.58
N LEU A 55 0.67 -6.41 -3.07
CA LEU A 55 0.64 -7.63 -3.87
C LEU A 55 1.70 -8.61 -3.32
N GLU A 56 1.38 -9.89 -3.32
CA GLU A 56 2.22 -11.01 -2.89
C GLU A 56 2.02 -12.19 -3.86
N GLY A 57 2.85 -13.23 -3.73
CA GLY A 57 2.80 -14.40 -4.59
C GLY A 57 3.40 -14.17 -5.97
N TRP A 58 4.51 -13.43 -6.03
CA TRP A 58 5.11 -13.01 -7.29
C TRP A 58 5.88 -14.12 -7.98
N GLU A 59 5.67 -14.25 -9.29
CA GLU A 59 6.34 -15.21 -10.17
C GLU A 59 7.41 -14.51 -11.04
N PRO A 60 8.49 -15.21 -11.44
CA PRO A 60 9.55 -14.64 -12.30
C PRO A 60 9.06 -14.07 -13.64
N GLU A 61 7.95 -14.60 -14.15
CA GLU A 61 7.34 -14.22 -15.43
C GLU A 61 6.47 -12.96 -15.33
N ASP A 62 6.15 -12.50 -14.11
CA ASP A 62 5.26 -11.37 -13.88
C ASP A 62 5.85 -10.06 -14.42
N ASP A 63 4.97 -9.22 -14.96
CA ASP A 63 5.29 -7.85 -15.31
C ASP A 63 4.71 -6.91 -14.24
N PRO A 64 5.55 -6.28 -13.40
CA PRO A 64 5.06 -5.47 -12.29
C PRO A 64 4.16 -4.30 -12.71
N GLU A 65 4.38 -3.72 -13.91
CA GLU A 65 3.55 -2.62 -14.40
C GLU A 65 2.15 -3.13 -14.81
N LYS A 66 2.07 -4.31 -15.46
CA LYS A 66 0.79 -4.96 -15.77
C LYS A 66 0.05 -5.38 -14.52
N GLU A 67 0.72 -6.02 -13.56
CA GLU A 67 0.11 -6.43 -12.29
C GLU A 67 -0.43 -5.24 -11.52
N HIS A 68 0.35 -4.17 -11.42
CA HIS A 68 -0.12 -2.93 -10.79
C HIS A 68 -1.36 -2.37 -11.50
N LYS A 69 -1.36 -2.31 -12.84
CA LYS A 69 -2.50 -1.81 -13.60
C LYS A 69 -3.74 -2.69 -13.47
N SER A 70 -3.57 -4.01 -13.37
CA SER A 70 -4.67 -4.96 -13.17
C SER A 70 -5.32 -4.80 -11.79
N HIS A 71 -4.49 -4.71 -10.74
CA HIS A 71 -4.95 -4.67 -9.35
C HIS A 71 -5.27 -3.27 -8.81
N SER A 72 -4.80 -2.21 -9.48
CA SER A 72 -5.07 -0.81 -9.15
C SER A 72 -5.14 0.07 -10.41
N PRO A 73 -6.14 -0.14 -11.28
CA PRO A 73 -6.24 0.56 -12.57
C PRO A 73 -6.40 2.08 -12.45
N SER A 74 -6.82 2.56 -11.27
CA SER A 74 -6.98 3.98 -10.95
C SER A 74 -5.78 4.61 -10.25
N CYS A 75 -4.65 3.89 -10.11
CA CYS A 75 -3.44 4.46 -9.50
C CYS A 75 -2.87 5.58 -10.36
N ASN A 76 -2.89 6.82 -9.86
CA ASN A 76 -2.45 7.97 -10.65
C ASN A 76 -0.97 7.91 -11.07
N PHE A 77 -0.13 7.22 -10.28
CA PHE A 77 1.26 6.97 -10.66
C PHE A 77 1.35 6.10 -11.92
N ILE A 78 0.63 4.96 -11.97
CA ILE A 78 0.65 4.06 -13.12
C ILE A 78 0.00 4.69 -14.35
N CYS A 79 -1.04 5.51 -14.16
CA CYS A 79 -1.71 6.21 -15.25
C CYS A 79 -0.85 7.32 -15.89
N LEU A 80 0.10 7.88 -15.16
CA LEU A 80 0.88 9.03 -15.63
C LEU A 80 1.89 8.65 -16.72
N LYS A 81 2.38 7.40 -16.72
CA LYS A 81 3.35 6.84 -17.71
C LYS A 81 4.60 7.70 -17.94
N LYS A 82 5.00 8.52 -16.97
CA LYS A 82 6.22 9.32 -16.98
C LYS A 82 7.22 8.75 -15.99
N GLY A 83 8.50 8.72 -16.37
CA GLY A 83 9.57 8.43 -15.42
C GLY A 83 9.67 9.55 -14.37
N VAL A 84 10.19 9.23 -13.18
CA VAL A 84 10.36 10.23 -12.10
C VAL A 84 11.19 11.42 -12.56
N THR A 85 12.18 11.20 -13.42
CA THR A 85 13.05 12.24 -14.00
C THR A 85 12.32 13.17 -14.97
N ASP A 86 11.21 12.72 -15.55
CA ASP A 86 10.45 13.46 -16.56
C ASP A 86 9.22 14.16 -15.96
N LEU A 87 9.07 14.09 -14.63
CA LEU A 87 7.96 14.72 -13.92
C LEU A 87 8.16 16.23 -13.85
N THR A 88 7.16 16.98 -14.32
CA THR A 88 7.10 18.42 -14.09
C THR A 88 6.61 18.71 -12.68
N VAL A 89 6.80 19.96 -12.22
CA VAL A 89 6.24 20.43 -10.94
C VAL A 89 4.71 20.30 -10.92
N GLU A 90 4.05 20.52 -12.06
CA GLU A 90 2.59 20.34 -12.18
C GLU A 90 2.18 18.88 -12.01
N ASP A 91 2.89 17.95 -12.67
CA ASP A 91 2.66 16.51 -12.51
C ASP A 91 2.82 16.09 -11.05
N PHE A 92 3.86 16.60 -10.38
CA PHE A 92 4.10 16.32 -8.96
C PHE A 92 2.99 16.86 -8.07
N ILE A 93 2.55 18.11 -8.25
CA ILE A 93 1.44 18.70 -7.50
C ILE A 93 0.16 17.90 -7.70
N LYS A 94 -0.12 17.46 -8.93
CA LYS A 94 -1.27 16.61 -9.25
C LYS A 94 -1.17 15.28 -8.52
N LEU A 95 -0.02 14.61 -8.53
CA LEU A 95 0.20 13.37 -7.79
C LEU A 95 0.00 13.56 -6.29
N GLN A 96 0.58 14.61 -5.68
CA GLN A 96 0.41 14.89 -4.25
C GLN A 96 -1.05 15.13 -3.87
N LYS A 97 -1.79 15.92 -4.68
CA LYS A 97 -3.23 16.14 -4.48
C LYS A 97 -4.01 14.84 -4.46
N GLU A 98 -3.71 13.93 -5.38
CA GLU A 98 -4.43 12.67 -5.54
C GLU A 98 -4.06 11.66 -4.45
N LYS A 99 -2.80 11.66 -4.00
CA LYS A 99 -2.36 10.93 -2.80
C LYS A 99 -3.09 11.43 -1.56
N GLN A 100 -3.19 12.74 -1.37
CA GLN A 100 -3.90 13.33 -0.22
C GLN A 100 -5.38 12.96 -0.23
N LYS A 101 -6.03 12.99 -1.40
CA LYS A 101 -7.42 12.53 -1.55
C LYS A 101 -7.57 11.06 -1.16
N PHE A 102 -6.65 10.20 -1.57
CA PHE A 102 -6.67 8.79 -1.21
C PHE A 102 -6.55 8.59 0.31
N HIS A 103 -5.60 9.27 0.95
CA HIS A 103 -5.43 9.21 2.41
C HIS A 103 -6.68 9.67 3.16
N ILE A 104 -7.28 10.80 2.77
CA ILE A 104 -8.51 11.31 3.40
C ILE A 104 -9.67 10.32 3.23
N LYS A 105 -9.86 9.78 2.02
CA LYS A 105 -10.92 8.79 1.77
C LYS A 105 -10.71 7.50 2.56
N LYS A 106 -9.47 7.02 2.66
CA LYS A 106 -9.11 5.82 3.42
C LYS A 106 -9.37 6.03 4.91
N ALA A 107 -8.84 7.11 5.49
CA ALA A 107 -9.05 7.45 6.90
C ALA A 107 -10.54 7.60 7.24
N GLY A 108 -11.29 8.35 6.41
CA GLY A 108 -12.74 8.52 6.61
C GLY A 108 -13.51 7.20 6.54
N LYS A 109 -13.15 6.30 5.62
CA LYS A 109 -13.77 4.98 5.53
C LYS A 109 -13.46 4.12 6.76
N GLU A 110 -12.22 4.11 7.22
CA GLU A 110 -11.81 3.39 8.43
C GLU A 110 -12.56 3.89 9.66
N ASP A 111 -12.71 5.21 9.82
CA ASP A 111 -13.44 5.81 10.94
C ASP A 111 -14.94 5.48 10.89
N ILE A 112 -15.55 5.51 9.69
CA ILE A 112 -16.95 5.07 9.50
C ILE A 112 -17.11 3.60 9.91
N THR A 113 -16.22 2.71 9.45
CA THR A 113 -16.29 1.28 9.80
C THR A 113 -16.17 1.08 11.31
N LYS A 114 -15.22 1.74 11.98
CA LYS A 114 -15.08 1.67 13.45
C LYS A 114 -16.35 2.15 14.16
N PHE A 115 -16.95 3.23 13.69
CA PHE A 115 -18.19 3.76 14.25
C PHE A 115 -19.36 2.76 14.08
N GLU A 116 -19.53 2.20 12.89
CA GLU A 116 -20.58 1.21 12.63
C GLU A 116 -20.42 -0.04 13.49
N GLU A 117 -19.19 -0.53 13.68
CA GLU A 117 -18.91 -1.65 14.57
C GLU A 117 -19.21 -1.31 16.03
N ALA A 118 -18.84 -0.11 16.49
CA ALA A 118 -19.16 0.35 17.83
C ALA A 118 -20.67 0.45 18.06
N ALA A 119 -21.42 1.03 17.10
CA ALA A 119 -22.87 1.13 17.17
C ALA A 119 -23.54 -0.26 17.22
N LYS A 120 -23.04 -1.23 16.46
CA LYS A 120 -23.52 -2.63 16.51
C LYS A 120 -23.29 -3.25 17.90
N ARG A 121 -22.10 -3.07 18.49
CA ARG A 121 -21.79 -3.59 19.84
C ARG A 121 -22.72 -3.00 20.90
N THR A 122 -22.84 -1.67 20.93
CA THR A 122 -23.73 -0.98 21.89
C THR A 122 -25.19 -1.41 21.72
N ARG A 123 -25.67 -1.61 20.48
CA ARG A 123 -27.03 -2.11 20.25
C ARG A 123 -27.24 -3.51 20.84
N VAL A 124 -26.26 -4.41 20.70
CA VAL A 124 -26.32 -5.76 21.27
C VAL A 124 -26.37 -5.71 22.80
N GLU A 125 -25.56 -4.85 23.42
CA GLU A 125 -25.55 -4.65 24.87
C GLU A 125 -26.90 -4.15 25.40
N ILE A 126 -27.49 -3.13 24.76
CA ILE A 126 -28.81 -2.60 25.14
C ILE A 126 -29.89 -3.70 25.11
N ILE A 127 -29.91 -4.51 24.04
CA ILE A 127 -30.88 -5.62 23.91
C ILE A 127 -30.67 -6.67 24.99
N LYS A 128 -29.42 -6.96 25.36
CA LYS A 128 -29.10 -7.93 26.41
C LYS A 128 -29.60 -7.44 27.76
N THR A 129 -29.25 -6.21 28.14
CA THR A 129 -29.68 -5.62 29.42
C THR A 129 -31.21 -5.59 29.53
N ALA A 130 -31.92 -5.23 28.46
CA ALA A 130 -33.38 -5.20 28.46
C ALA A 130 -34.04 -6.59 28.66
N LYS A 131 -33.34 -7.68 28.31
CA LYS A 131 -33.84 -9.06 28.50
C LYS A 131 -33.50 -9.64 29.87
N ASP A 132 -32.43 -9.15 30.50
CA ASP A 132 -32.00 -9.60 31.83
C ASP A 132 -32.84 -8.97 32.96
N GLU A 133 -33.72 -8.02 32.64
CA GLU A 133 -34.67 -7.36 33.55
C GLU A 133 -36.06 -8.06 33.65
N GLU A 134 -36.28 -9.14 32.89
CA GLU A 134 -37.54 -9.92 32.82
C GLU A 134 -37.37 -11.33 33.42
#